data_AF-A0AAV6HHS7-F1
#
_entry.id   AF-A0AAV6HHS7-F1
#
_cell.length_a   1.000
_cell.length_b   1.000
_cell.length_c   1.000
_cell.angle_alpha   90.00
_cell.angle_beta   90.00
_cell.angle_gamma   90.00
#
_symmetry.space_group_name_H-M   'P 1'
#
loop_
_entity.id
_entity.type
_entity.pdbx_description
1 polymer ?
#
loop_
_entity_poly.entity_id
_entity_poly.type
_entity_poly.pdbx_seq_one_letter_code
_entity_poly.pdbx_strand_id
1 'polypeptide(L)'
;METHSTEMIQGENDYAKDLQQLTYTVAGKISEGAEKTESFFSSACIYRVPEDLRKLNERAYTPRLIAIGPLHREDEHLQTPLQHVKMSYTNYLLSRLTAGMEDQLELAKQKKLTVLQECLAELKTAVDDAKKFYAEEVTLDEEMMLFDGCFILEFLYRCRTRTQTVIREAKSISSFIS
;
A
#
# COMPACT_ATOMS: atom_id res chain seq x y z
N MET A 1 69.14 24.79 33.49
CA MET A 1 67.74 25.27 33.38
C MET A 1 67.34 24.99 31.95
N GLU A 2 66.10 24.54 31.74
CA GLU A 2 65.54 24.04 30.46
C GLU A 2 65.87 22.59 30.14
N THR A 3 64.91 21.70 30.46
CA THR A 3 64.21 20.83 29.49
C THR A 3 63.24 19.93 30.27
N HIS A 4 61.98 20.37 30.45
CA HIS A 4 60.92 19.45 30.94
C HIS A 4 59.50 19.76 30.46
N SER A 5 59.34 20.59 29.42
CA SER A 5 58.00 21.03 28.98
C SER A 5 57.50 20.38 27.68
N THR A 6 58.33 19.59 26.99
CA THR A 6 58.04 19.15 25.61
C THR A 6 57.18 17.88 25.53
N GLU A 7 57.24 16.98 26.53
CA GLU A 7 56.48 15.72 26.51
C GLU A 7 54.98 15.89 26.85
N MET A 8 54.63 16.90 27.65
CA MET A 8 53.24 17.18 28.03
C MET A 8 52.42 17.78 26.87
N ILE A 9 53.06 18.55 25.99
CA ILE A 9 52.42 19.23 24.85
C ILE A 9 52.11 18.23 23.71
N GLN A 10 52.91 17.16 23.59
CA GLN A 10 52.76 16.15 22.54
C GLN A 10 51.52 15.28 22.77
N GLY A 11 51.25 14.87 24.02
CA GLY A 11 50.08 14.04 24.37
C GLY A 11 48.73 14.77 24.26
N GLU A 12 48.69 16.08 24.54
CA GLU A 12 47.49 16.90 24.33
C GLU A 12 47.19 17.10 22.83
N ASN A 13 48.23 17.23 22.00
CA ASN A 13 48.10 17.38 20.55
C ASN A 13 47.63 16.09 19.87
N ASP A 14 48.11 14.92 20.33
CA ASP A 14 47.68 13.63 19.81
C ASP A 14 46.24 13.30 20.23
N TYR A 15 45.84 13.61 21.47
CA TYR A 15 44.44 13.50 21.90
C TYR A 15 43.50 14.40 21.09
N ALA A 16 43.90 15.65 20.82
CA ALA A 16 43.11 16.57 20.02
C ALA A 16 42.90 16.09 18.58
N LYS A 17 43.94 15.48 17.96
CA LYS A 17 43.85 14.87 16.63
C LYS A 17 42.96 13.65 16.60
N ASP A 18 43.08 12.78 17.60
CA ASP A 18 42.23 11.58 17.71
C ASP A 18 40.76 11.96 17.88
N LEU A 19 40.49 12.97 18.72
CA LEU A 19 39.14 13.50 18.91
C LEU A 19 38.58 14.14 17.63
N GLN A 20 39.42 14.88 16.89
CA GLN A 20 39.05 15.45 15.60
C GLN A 20 38.71 14.36 14.58
N GLN A 21 39.54 13.31 14.48
CA GLN A 21 39.33 12.19 13.57
C GLN A 21 38.07 11.40 13.92
N LEU A 22 37.81 11.17 15.21
CA LEU A 22 36.57 10.56 15.69
C LEU A 22 35.36 11.42 15.33
N THR A 23 35.46 12.74 15.51
CA THR A 23 34.38 13.68 15.17
C THR A 23 34.03 13.63 13.70
N TYR A 24 35.02 13.64 12.80
CA TYR A 24 34.78 13.48 11.36
C TYR A 24 34.15 12.12 11.02
N THR A 25 34.62 11.05 11.66
CA THR A 25 34.08 9.70 11.43
C THR A 25 32.62 9.60 11.87
N VAL A 26 32.27 10.16 13.03
CA VAL A 26 30.89 10.17 13.54
C VAL A 26 30.01 11.07 12.69
N ALA A 27 30.47 12.26 12.32
CA ALA A 27 29.73 13.16 11.42
C ALA A 27 29.44 12.50 10.07
N GLY A 28 30.41 11.79 9.48
CA GLY A 28 30.20 11.02 8.25
C GLY A 28 29.11 9.95 8.38
N LYS A 29 29.13 9.18 9.47
CA LYS A 29 28.09 8.16 9.75
C LYS A 29 26.71 8.78 9.98
N ILE A 30 26.63 9.96 10.62
CA ILE A 30 25.38 10.68 10.81
C ILE A 30 24.81 11.11 9.47
N SER A 31 25.62 11.73 8.61
CA SER A 31 25.19 12.16 7.28
C SER A 31 24.78 10.99 6.41
N GLU A 32 25.57 9.91 6.37
CA GLU A 32 25.26 8.70 5.61
C GLU A 32 23.95 8.05 6.10
N GLY A 33 23.74 8.02 7.41
CA GLY A 33 22.49 7.55 8.02
C GLY A 33 21.30 8.41 7.59
N ALA A 34 21.44 9.74 7.63
CA ALA A 34 20.39 10.68 7.23
C ALA A 34 20.02 10.54 5.74
N GLU A 35 20.99 10.47 4.84
CA GLU A 35 20.79 10.29 3.40
C GLU A 35 20.12 8.94 3.08
N LYS A 36 20.55 7.86 3.73
CA LYS A 36 19.90 6.55 3.60
C LYS A 36 18.46 6.59 4.08
N THR A 37 18.17 7.34 5.15
CA THR A 37 16.82 7.51 5.69
C THR A 37 15.94 8.24 4.67
N GLU A 38 16.38 9.37 4.13
CA GLU A 38 15.61 10.09 3.10
C GLU A 38 15.36 9.24 1.85
N SER A 39 16.35 8.47 1.39
CA SER A 39 16.19 7.56 0.25
C SER A 39 15.20 6.42 0.55
N PHE A 40 15.28 5.82 1.75
CA PHE A 40 14.43 4.69 2.17
C PHE A 40 12.99 5.09 2.47
N PHE A 41 12.76 6.33 2.92
CA PHE A 41 11.43 6.89 3.19
C PHE A 41 10.83 7.68 2.02
N SER A 42 11.48 7.72 0.85
CA SER A 42 11.12 8.65 -0.24
C SER A 42 9.78 8.42 -0.94
N SER A 43 9.02 7.37 -0.62
CA SER A 43 7.62 7.21 -1.09
C SER A 43 6.86 6.05 -0.45
N ALA A 44 7.55 5.13 0.24
CA ALA A 44 6.93 3.98 0.88
C ALA A 44 5.89 4.41 1.93
N CYS A 45 4.68 3.87 1.82
CA CYS A 45 3.60 4.07 2.78
C CYS A 45 2.85 2.78 3.14
N ILE A 46 3.23 1.66 2.52
CA ILE A 46 2.70 0.32 2.76
C ILE A 46 3.82 -0.54 3.35
N TYR A 47 3.64 -0.96 4.60
CA TYR A 47 4.63 -1.72 5.37
C TYR A 47 4.05 -3.07 5.78
N ARG A 48 4.90 -4.11 5.86
CA ARG A 48 4.50 -5.31 6.59
C ARG A 48 4.38 -4.98 8.07
N VAL A 49 3.50 -5.73 8.72
CA VAL A 49 3.38 -5.73 10.18
C VAL A 49 4.66 -6.34 10.76
N PRO A 50 5.37 -5.65 11.67
CA PRO A 50 6.53 -6.20 12.35
C PRO A 50 6.24 -7.56 12.99
N GLU A 51 7.18 -8.49 12.86
CA GLU A 51 7.00 -9.89 13.25
C GLU A 51 6.64 -10.04 14.73
N ASP A 52 7.20 -9.21 15.61
CA ASP A 52 6.89 -9.24 17.04
C ASP A 52 5.43 -8.85 17.32
N LEU A 53 4.88 -7.89 16.56
CA LEU A 53 3.46 -7.55 16.64
C LEU A 53 2.59 -8.67 16.05
N ARG A 54 3.03 -9.25 14.93
CA ARG A 54 2.32 -10.35 14.28
C ARG A 54 2.21 -11.56 15.20
N LYS A 55 3.26 -11.92 15.94
CA LYS A 55 3.27 -13.03 16.90
C LYS A 55 2.27 -12.86 18.06
N LEU A 56 1.98 -11.62 18.47
CA LEU A 56 0.99 -11.36 19.52
C LEU A 56 -0.42 -11.75 19.07
N ASN A 57 -0.75 -11.57 17.79
CA ASN A 57 -2.04 -11.96 17.23
C ASN A 57 -1.99 -12.14 15.71
N GLU A 58 -1.51 -13.30 15.27
CA GLU A 58 -1.35 -13.59 13.84
C GLU A 58 -2.66 -13.48 13.05
N ARG A 59 -3.78 -13.84 13.68
CA ARG A 59 -5.12 -13.81 13.08
C ARG A 59 -5.61 -12.39 12.79
N ALA A 60 -5.12 -11.38 13.50
CA ALA A 60 -5.47 -9.98 13.23
C ALA A 60 -4.80 -9.43 11.97
N TYR A 61 -3.68 -10.05 11.55
CA TYR A 61 -2.85 -9.59 10.44
C TYR A 61 -2.81 -10.57 9.26
N THR A 62 -3.67 -11.59 9.29
CA THR A 62 -3.80 -12.57 8.22
C THR A 62 -5.20 -12.45 7.63
N PRO A 63 -5.34 -12.07 6.35
CA PRO A 63 -6.65 -12.04 5.71
C PRO A 63 -7.31 -13.41 5.79
N ARG A 64 -8.63 -13.41 6.01
CA ARG A 64 -9.42 -14.63 6.23
C ARG A 64 -10.26 -15.04 5.03
N LEU A 65 -10.57 -14.11 4.13
CA LEU A 65 -11.57 -14.30 3.07
C LEU A 65 -11.03 -13.89 1.71
N ILE A 66 -10.47 -12.67 1.61
CA ILE A 66 -10.02 -12.07 0.37
C ILE A 66 -8.66 -11.43 0.61
N ALA A 67 -7.72 -11.69 -0.30
CA ALA A 67 -6.42 -11.02 -0.33
C ALA A 67 -6.55 -9.71 -1.12
N ILE A 68 -5.99 -8.63 -0.57
CA ILE A 68 -5.87 -7.33 -1.25
C ILE A 68 -4.38 -6.99 -1.28
N GLY A 69 -3.86 -6.74 -2.47
CA GLY A 69 -2.45 -6.50 -2.72
C GLY A 69 -1.61 -7.78 -2.71
N PRO A 70 -0.28 -7.62 -2.90
CA PRO A 70 0.62 -8.72 -3.21
C PRO A 70 1.03 -9.56 -2.00
N LEU A 71 0.95 -9.00 -0.78
CA LEU A 71 1.56 -9.60 0.41
C LEU A 71 0.96 -10.95 0.82
N HIS A 72 -0.32 -11.17 0.51
CA HIS A 72 -1.08 -12.37 0.85
C HIS A 72 -1.60 -13.09 -0.40
N ARG A 73 -1.05 -12.78 -1.59
CA ARG A 73 -1.55 -13.33 -2.86
C ARG A 73 -1.40 -14.85 -2.89
N GLU A 74 -0.25 -15.35 -2.46
CA GLU A 74 0.14 -16.76 -2.56
C GLU A 74 -0.26 -17.59 -1.34
N ASP A 75 -0.96 -16.99 -0.37
CA ASP A 75 -1.41 -17.71 0.82
C ASP A 75 -2.42 -18.79 0.42
N GLU A 76 -2.08 -20.06 0.62
CA GLU A 76 -2.89 -21.21 0.19
C GLU A 76 -4.31 -21.19 0.77
N HIS A 77 -4.47 -20.75 2.03
CA HIS A 77 -5.78 -20.65 2.68
C HIS A 77 -6.68 -19.58 2.06
N LEU A 78 -6.12 -18.69 1.24
CA LEU A 78 -6.82 -17.67 0.50
C LEU A 78 -7.13 -18.09 -0.94
N GLN A 79 -6.62 -19.22 -1.44
CA GLN A 79 -6.96 -19.77 -2.76
C GLN A 79 -8.34 -20.45 -2.78
N THR A 80 -9.34 -19.75 -2.24
CA THR A 80 -10.71 -20.22 -2.12
C THR A 80 -11.60 -19.57 -3.18
N PRO A 81 -12.77 -20.16 -3.50
CA PRO A 81 -13.75 -19.53 -4.40
C PRO A 81 -14.18 -18.11 -3.95
N LEU A 82 -13.94 -17.73 -2.69
CA LEU A 82 -14.23 -16.38 -2.20
C LEU A 82 -13.34 -15.32 -2.83
N GLN A 83 -12.17 -15.66 -3.39
CA GLN A 83 -11.37 -14.71 -4.18
C GLN A 83 -12.11 -14.25 -5.44
N HIS A 84 -12.98 -15.09 -6.01
CA HIS A 84 -13.78 -14.76 -7.19
C HIS A 84 -14.83 -13.67 -6.89
N VAL A 85 -15.08 -13.34 -5.61
CA VAL A 85 -15.89 -12.19 -5.24
C VAL A 85 -15.32 -10.91 -5.84
N LYS A 86 -13.99 -10.78 -5.94
CA LYS A 86 -13.36 -9.62 -6.59
C LYS A 86 -13.79 -9.48 -8.05
N MET A 87 -13.72 -10.58 -8.82
CA MET A 87 -14.16 -10.63 -10.22
C MET A 87 -15.66 -10.30 -10.37
N SER A 88 -16.49 -10.80 -9.44
CA SER A 88 -17.92 -10.49 -9.40
C SER A 88 -18.15 -8.99 -9.20
N TYR A 89 -17.44 -8.36 -8.27
CA TYR A 89 -17.50 -6.91 -8.02
C TYR A 89 -16.99 -6.10 -9.21
N THR A 90 -15.93 -6.55 -9.88
CA THR A 90 -15.47 -5.95 -11.13
C THR A 90 -16.57 -6.00 -12.20
N ASN A 91 -17.22 -7.15 -12.39
CA ASN A 91 -18.32 -7.23 -13.36
C ASN A 91 -19.50 -6.31 -12.98
N TYR A 92 -19.83 -6.19 -11.69
CA TYR A 92 -20.87 -5.26 -11.24
C TYR A 92 -20.49 -3.80 -11.49
N LEU A 93 -19.25 -3.41 -11.21
CA LEU A 93 -18.73 -2.07 -11.50
C LEU A 93 -18.83 -1.78 -13.00
N LEU A 94 -18.33 -2.68 -13.84
CA LEU A 94 -18.38 -2.52 -15.29
C LEU A 94 -19.81 -2.43 -15.80
N SER A 95 -20.71 -3.32 -15.35
CA SER A 95 -22.15 -3.24 -15.70
C SER A 95 -22.74 -1.89 -15.36
N ARG A 96 -22.39 -1.32 -14.19
CA ARG A 96 -22.87 -0.01 -13.75
C ARG A 96 -22.31 1.13 -14.60
N LEU A 97 -21.04 1.08 -14.97
CA LEU A 97 -20.41 2.06 -15.85
C LEU A 97 -20.95 2.00 -17.30
N THR A 98 -21.47 0.84 -17.70
CA THR A 98 -22.05 0.61 -19.04
C THR A 98 -23.58 0.52 -19.02
N ALA A 99 -24.24 0.99 -17.97
CA ALA A 99 -25.70 0.92 -17.85
C ALA A 99 -26.42 1.70 -18.97
N GLY A 100 -27.63 1.26 -19.35
CA GLY A 100 -28.44 1.88 -20.40
C GLY A 100 -28.29 1.25 -21.81
N MET A 101 -27.63 0.10 -21.91
CA MET A 101 -27.43 -0.65 -23.18
C MET A 101 -27.87 -2.11 -23.05
N GLU A 102 -28.76 -2.40 -22.10
CA GLU A 102 -29.18 -3.74 -21.69
C GLU A 102 -29.82 -4.54 -22.84
N ASP A 103 -30.50 -3.86 -23.76
CA ASP A 103 -31.14 -4.45 -24.93
C ASP A 103 -30.15 -4.83 -26.05
N GLN A 104 -28.86 -4.46 -25.93
CA GLN A 104 -27.81 -4.71 -26.91
C GLN A 104 -26.61 -5.42 -26.27
N LEU A 105 -26.81 -6.71 -25.96
CA LEU A 105 -25.84 -7.55 -25.25
C LEU A 105 -24.42 -7.47 -25.81
N GLU A 106 -24.26 -7.54 -27.14
CA GLU A 106 -22.94 -7.50 -27.78
C GLU A 106 -22.27 -6.13 -27.66
N LEU A 107 -23.04 -5.04 -27.77
CA LEU A 107 -22.50 -3.69 -27.60
C LEU A 107 -22.09 -3.44 -26.14
N ALA A 108 -22.87 -3.93 -25.18
CA ALA A 108 -22.53 -3.86 -23.77
C ALA A 108 -21.24 -4.64 -23.45
N LYS A 109 -21.09 -5.87 -24.01
CA LYS A 109 -19.85 -6.66 -23.89
C LYS A 109 -18.64 -5.93 -24.49
N GLN A 110 -18.78 -5.39 -25.71
CA GLN A 110 -17.70 -4.69 -26.38
C GLN A 110 -17.24 -3.47 -25.56
N LYS A 111 -18.19 -2.70 -25.02
CA LYS A 111 -17.86 -1.53 -24.19
C LYS A 111 -17.15 -1.91 -22.89
N LYS A 112 -17.59 -2.99 -22.22
CA LYS A 112 -16.88 -3.51 -21.04
C LYS A 112 -15.44 -3.89 -21.39
N LEU A 113 -15.23 -4.54 -22.53
CA LEU A 113 -13.89 -4.92 -22.98
C LEU A 113 -13.02 -3.69 -23.26
N THR A 114 -13.57 -2.66 -23.90
CA THR A 114 -12.85 -1.40 -24.15
C THR A 114 -12.43 -0.73 -22.83
N VAL A 115 -13.34 -0.61 -21.86
CA VAL A 115 -13.02 -0.05 -20.54
C VAL A 115 -11.93 -0.86 -19.84
N LEU A 116 -12.01 -2.19 -19.89
CA LEU A 116 -10.97 -3.07 -19.32
C LEU A 116 -9.61 -2.88 -19.99
N GLN A 117 -9.58 -2.73 -21.32
CA GLN A 117 -8.35 -2.48 -22.08
C GLN A 117 -7.71 -1.16 -21.68
N GLU A 118 -8.50 -0.09 -21.55
CA GLU A 118 -8.02 1.22 -21.09
C GLU A 118 -7.47 1.14 -19.66
N CYS A 119 -8.20 0.51 -18.72
CA CYS A 119 -7.73 0.35 -17.35
C CYS A 119 -6.43 -0.46 -17.26
N LEU A 120 -6.31 -1.55 -18.03
CA LEU A 120 -5.09 -2.36 -18.04
C LEU A 120 -3.91 -1.61 -18.66
N ALA A 121 -4.14 -0.77 -19.69
CA ALA A 121 -3.10 0.06 -20.27
C ALA A 121 -2.56 1.09 -19.25
N GLU A 122 -3.44 1.74 -18.50
CA GLU A 122 -3.06 2.67 -17.42
C GLU A 122 -2.38 1.95 -16.26
N LEU A 123 -2.86 0.76 -15.87
CA LEU A 123 -2.20 -0.01 -14.81
C LEU A 123 -0.78 -0.40 -15.19
N LYS A 124 -0.55 -0.83 -16.43
CA LYS A 124 0.79 -1.18 -16.93
C LYS A 124 1.81 -0.06 -16.78
N THR A 125 1.41 1.19 -16.99
CA THR A 125 2.32 2.34 -16.82
C THR A 125 2.52 2.70 -15.34
N ALA A 126 1.56 2.36 -14.48
CA ALA A 126 1.57 2.69 -13.05
C ALA A 126 2.20 1.61 -12.15
N VAL A 127 2.35 0.35 -12.59
CA VAL A 127 2.84 -0.76 -11.75
C VAL A 127 4.19 -0.45 -11.11
N ASP A 128 5.14 0.08 -11.86
CA ASP A 128 6.50 0.32 -11.34
C ASP A 128 6.54 1.47 -10.33
N ASP A 129 5.69 2.48 -10.50
CA ASP A 129 5.50 3.52 -9.49
C ASP A 129 4.76 2.98 -8.27
N ALA A 130 3.76 2.10 -8.46
CA ALA A 130 3.02 1.47 -7.39
C ALA A 130 3.92 0.64 -6.46
N LYS A 131 4.94 -0.03 -6.99
CA LYS A 131 5.93 -0.80 -6.19
C LYS A 131 6.68 0.09 -5.19
N LYS A 132 6.94 1.35 -5.52
CA LYS A 132 7.69 2.29 -4.66
C LYS A 132 6.94 2.62 -3.36
N PHE A 133 5.63 2.45 -3.34
CA PHE A 133 4.82 2.65 -2.13
C PHE A 133 4.93 1.50 -1.14
N TYR A 134 5.49 0.35 -1.52
CA TYR A 134 5.78 -0.75 -0.60
C TYR A 134 7.19 -0.59 -0.03
N ALA A 135 7.31 -0.76 1.29
CA ALA A 135 8.61 -0.70 1.97
C ALA A 135 9.50 -1.92 1.68
N GLU A 136 8.91 -2.99 1.14
CA GLU A 136 9.60 -4.21 0.74
C GLU A 136 9.48 -4.39 -0.77
N GLU A 137 10.42 -5.14 -1.35
CA GLU A 137 10.32 -5.55 -2.74
C GLU A 137 9.13 -6.50 -2.92
N VAL A 138 8.19 -6.12 -3.79
CA VAL A 138 6.97 -6.87 -4.05
C VAL A 138 6.78 -7.11 -5.53
N THR A 139 6.22 -8.28 -5.86
CA THR A 139 5.73 -8.56 -7.21
C THR A 139 4.29 -8.08 -7.32
N LEU A 140 4.09 -6.97 -8.03
CA LEU A 140 2.76 -6.50 -8.45
C LEU A 140 2.44 -7.01 -9.85
N ASP A 141 1.16 -7.28 -10.08
CA ASP A 141 0.63 -7.68 -11.39
C ASP A 141 -0.67 -6.91 -11.65
N GLU A 142 -0.88 -6.54 -12.91
CA GLU A 142 -1.95 -5.66 -13.35
C GLU A 142 -3.31 -6.30 -13.12
N GLU A 143 -3.42 -7.61 -13.30
CA GLU A 143 -4.65 -8.36 -13.07
C GLU A 143 -5.07 -8.25 -11.59
N MET A 144 -4.14 -8.48 -10.66
CA MET A 144 -4.39 -8.27 -9.23
C MET A 144 -4.82 -6.85 -8.92
N MET A 145 -4.07 -5.84 -9.38
CA MET A 145 -4.39 -4.44 -9.10
C MET A 145 -5.75 -4.05 -9.64
N LEU A 146 -6.11 -4.53 -10.83
CA LEU A 146 -7.40 -4.27 -11.45
C LEU A 146 -8.54 -4.85 -10.59
N PHE A 147 -8.46 -6.13 -10.24
CA PHE A 147 -9.51 -6.78 -9.47
C PHE A 147 -9.63 -6.23 -8.05
N ASP A 148 -8.52 -5.93 -7.39
CA ASP A 148 -8.50 -5.37 -6.04
C ASP A 148 -9.06 -3.94 -6.04
N GLY A 149 -8.62 -3.10 -6.97
CA GLY A 149 -9.12 -1.73 -7.13
C GLY A 149 -10.62 -1.71 -7.46
N CYS A 150 -11.06 -2.53 -8.41
CA CYS A 150 -12.47 -2.64 -8.77
C CYS A 150 -13.32 -3.18 -7.61
N PHE A 151 -12.82 -4.17 -6.88
CA PHE A 151 -13.47 -4.68 -5.68
C PHE A 151 -13.66 -3.58 -4.63
N ILE A 152 -12.60 -2.84 -4.29
CA ILE A 152 -12.66 -1.75 -3.30
C ILE A 152 -13.66 -0.68 -3.75
N LEU A 153 -13.57 -0.21 -5.00
CA LEU A 153 -14.44 0.84 -5.52
C LEU A 153 -15.92 0.45 -5.49
N GLU A 154 -16.26 -0.75 -5.97
CA GLU A 154 -17.64 -1.23 -5.97
C GLU A 154 -18.12 -1.58 -4.56
N PHE A 155 -17.26 -2.08 -3.68
CA PHE A 155 -17.57 -2.33 -2.28
C PHE A 155 -17.93 -1.04 -1.55
N LEU A 156 -17.09 -0.02 -1.65
CA LEU A 156 -17.35 1.29 -1.04
C LEU A 156 -18.63 1.94 -1.61
N TYR A 157 -18.85 1.82 -2.92
CA TYR A 157 -20.09 2.29 -3.56
C TYR A 157 -21.33 1.62 -2.95
N ARG A 158 -21.33 0.28 -2.83
CA ARG A 158 -22.44 -0.50 -2.24
C ARG A 158 -22.64 -0.21 -0.76
N CYS A 159 -21.56 -0.02 0.00
CA CYS A 159 -21.64 0.38 1.40
C CYS A 159 -22.34 1.72 1.54
N ARG A 160 -21.97 2.71 0.71
CA ARG A 160 -22.60 4.03 0.73
C ARG A 160 -24.08 3.98 0.36
N THR A 161 -24.46 3.27 -0.70
CA THR A 161 -25.85 3.21 -1.16
C THR A 161 -26.75 2.48 -0.17
N ARG A 162 -26.29 1.36 0.40
CA ARG A 162 -27.04 0.65 1.47
C ARG A 162 -27.30 1.53 2.68
N THR A 163 -26.29 2.26 3.16
CA THR A 163 -26.46 3.19 4.28
C THR A 163 -27.48 4.28 3.96
N GLN A 164 -27.47 4.82 2.74
CA GLN A 164 -28.45 5.83 2.32
C GLN A 164 -29.88 5.26 2.25
N THR A 165 -30.06 4.04 1.77
CA THR A 165 -31.37 3.37 1.72
C THR A 165 -31.93 3.18 3.13
N VAL A 166 -31.14 2.63 4.07
CA VAL A 166 -31.57 2.42 5.45
C VAL A 166 -31.95 3.74 6.13
N ILE A 167 -31.17 4.81 5.91
CA ILE A 167 -31.49 6.14 6.46
C ILE A 167 -32.80 6.70 5.87
N ARG A 168 -33.03 6.51 4.56
CA ARG A 168 -34.28 6.95 3.90
C ARG A 168 -35.48 6.17 4.42
N GLU A 169 -35.37 4.85 4.58
CA GLU A 169 -36.41 4.00 5.15
C GLU A 169 -36.73 4.41 6.59
N ALA A 170 -35.72 4.63 7.43
CA ALA A 170 -35.91 5.09 8.80
C ALA A 170 -36.60 6.45 8.89
N LYS A 171 -36.24 7.41 8.01
CA LYS A 171 -36.91 8.72 7.92
C LYS A 171 -38.36 8.60 7.42
N SER A 172 -38.62 7.74 6.43
CA SER A 172 -39.96 7.48 5.89
C SER A 172 -40.88 6.90 6.97
N ILE A 173 -40.38 5.95 7.75
CA ILE A 173 -41.09 5.37 8.89
C ILE A 173 -41.37 6.46 9.95
N SER A 174 -40.38 7.28 10.31
CA SER A 174 -40.58 8.37 11.28
C SER A 174 -41.64 9.38 10.84
N SER A 175 -41.73 9.71 9.54
CA SER A 175 -42.76 10.61 9.00
C SER A 175 -44.14 9.99 8.90
N PHE A 176 -44.25 8.66 8.91
CA PHE A 176 -45.52 7.94 8.88
C PHE A 176 -46.15 7.80 10.28
N ILE A 177 -45.34 7.88 11.34
CA ILE A 177 -45.77 7.71 12.73
C ILE A 177 -45.98 9.07 13.43
N SER A 178 -45.65 10.19 12.77
CA SER A 178 -45.86 11.57 13.27
C SER A 178 -47.09 12.20 12.64
#